data_AF-A0A958MSA9-F1
#
_entry.id   AF-A0A958MSA9-F1
#
_cell.length_a   1.000
_cell.length_b   1.000
_cell.length_c   1.000
_cell.angle_alpha   90.00
_cell.angle_beta   90.00
_cell.angle_gamma   90.00
#
_symmetry.space_group_name_H-M   'P 1'
#
loop_
_entity.id
_entity.type
_entity.pdbx_description
1 polymer ?
#
loop_
_entity_poly.entity_id
_entity_poly.type
_entity_poly.pdbx_seq_one_letter_code
_entity_poly.pdbx_strand_id
1 'polypeptide(L)'
;MAKKPDKCLCAFCRLERRIYRKKHISPTNILLAMIASLVVMMGVWQAIDARVLVLFVFCLAIAELFIQIRWRLTLACPFCGFDPVLYIKDPQQAAAKVRVKLELAKESTALLSAHNPWTHLAPLRKKSRRNNLGEMAREEKISDSTSLPSSQI
;
A
#
# COMPACT_ATOMS: atom_id res chain seq x y z
N MET A 1 0.92 -26.77 -0.32
CA MET A 1 -0.34 -26.04 -0.03
C MET A 1 -0.10 -24.54 -0.09
N ALA A 2 -0.64 -23.83 -1.08
CA ALA A 2 -0.53 -22.38 -1.17
C ALA A 2 -1.41 -21.72 -0.08
N LYS A 3 -0.82 -21.01 0.87
CA LYS A 3 -1.57 -20.26 1.89
C LYS A 3 -2.31 -19.13 1.18
N LYS A 4 -3.62 -18.98 1.44
CA LYS A 4 -4.42 -17.87 0.89
C LYS A 4 -3.77 -16.53 1.30
N PRO A 5 -3.66 -15.55 0.39
CA PRO A 5 -3.10 -14.25 0.73
C PRO A 5 -4.00 -13.54 1.74
N ASP A 6 -3.40 -12.86 2.70
CA ASP A 6 -4.14 -12.15 3.74
C ASP A 6 -4.81 -10.91 3.13
N LYS A 7 -6.07 -10.71 3.49
CA LYS A 7 -6.85 -9.53 3.13
C LYS A 7 -6.51 -8.41 4.10
N CYS A 8 -6.18 -7.23 3.60
CA CYS A 8 -5.90 -6.06 4.43
C CYS A 8 -6.32 -4.78 3.74
N LEU A 9 -6.63 -3.75 4.53
CA LEU A 9 -7.07 -2.45 4.01
C LEU A 9 -5.87 -1.54 3.77
N CYS A 10 -5.95 -0.70 2.74
CA CYS A 10 -4.98 0.36 2.52
C CYS A 10 -5.10 1.44 3.60
N ALA A 11 -3.98 1.94 4.13
CA ALA A 11 -4.00 3.03 5.10
C ALA A 11 -4.57 4.33 4.49
N PHE A 12 -4.35 4.55 3.18
CA PHE A 12 -4.79 5.75 2.49
C PHE A 12 -6.21 5.63 1.92
N CYS A 13 -6.41 4.77 0.90
CA CYS A 13 -7.72 4.65 0.23
C CYS A 13 -8.70 3.70 0.93
N ARG A 14 -8.26 2.98 1.99
CA ARG A 14 -9.05 1.99 2.73
C ARG A 14 -9.63 0.84 1.88
N LEU A 15 -9.27 0.72 0.61
CA LEU A 15 -9.66 -0.39 -0.26
C LEU A 15 -9.00 -1.71 0.19
N GLU A 16 -9.72 -2.81 0.05
CA GLU A 16 -9.23 -4.15 0.36
C GLU A 16 -8.18 -4.58 -0.67
N ARG A 17 -7.04 -5.08 -0.20
CA ARG A 17 -5.99 -5.66 -1.03
C ARG A 17 -5.46 -6.95 -0.44
N ARG A 18 -4.95 -7.82 -1.33
CA ARG A 18 -4.30 -9.07 -0.97
C ARG A 18 -2.80 -8.83 -0.85
N ILE A 19 -2.23 -9.07 0.32
CA ILE A 19 -0.77 -8.96 0.54
C ILE A 19 -0.19 -10.34 0.83
N TYR A 20 0.96 -10.62 0.24
CA TYR A 20 1.80 -11.74 0.68
C TYR A 20 2.61 -11.29 1.90
N ARG A 21 2.37 -11.87 3.08
CA ARG A 21 3.13 -11.52 4.30
C ARG A 21 4.48 -12.25 4.41
N LYS A 22 4.65 -13.38 3.74
CA LYS A 22 5.84 -14.21 3.86
C LYS A 22 7.03 -13.55 3.17
N LYS A 23 8.04 -13.18 3.97
CA LYS A 23 9.33 -12.66 3.48
C LYS A 23 10.37 -13.77 3.25
N HIS A 24 10.21 -14.90 3.94
CA HIS A 24 11.18 -16.00 3.95
C HIS A 24 10.77 -17.15 3.02
N ILE A 25 11.77 -17.87 2.54
CA ILE A 25 11.58 -19.07 1.73
C ILE A 25 10.92 -20.17 2.58
N SER A 26 9.86 -20.79 2.07
CA SER A 26 9.25 -21.94 2.76
C SER A 26 10.03 -23.22 2.45
N PRO A 27 10.01 -24.22 3.34
CA PRO A 27 10.68 -25.51 3.09
C PRO A 27 10.18 -26.18 1.79
N THR A 28 8.94 -25.94 1.39
CA THR A 28 8.39 -26.40 0.11
C THR A 28 9.14 -25.84 -1.09
N ASN A 29 9.62 -24.60 -1.01
CA ASN A 29 10.36 -23.97 -2.11
C ASN A 29 11.79 -24.51 -2.16
N ILE A 30 12.38 -24.85 -1.02
CA ILE A 30 13.69 -25.52 -0.94
C ILE A 30 13.60 -26.91 -1.59
N LEU A 31 12.57 -27.69 -1.25
CA LEU A 31 12.32 -28.98 -1.87
C LEU A 31 12.10 -28.86 -3.39
N LEU A 32 11.31 -27.87 -3.81
CA LEU A 32 11.08 -27.62 -5.24
C LEU A 32 12.37 -27.20 -5.97
N ALA A 33 13.21 -26.37 -5.35
CA ALA A 33 14.51 -25.99 -5.91
C ALA A 33 15.46 -27.20 -6.03
N MET A 34 15.42 -28.12 -5.05
CA MET A 34 16.19 -29.37 -5.10
C MET A 34 15.75 -30.22 -6.30
N ILE A 35 14.44 -30.48 -6.42
CA ILE A 35 13.88 -31.27 -7.53
C ILE A 35 14.19 -30.57 -8.87
N ALA A 36 14.01 -29.26 -8.96
CA ALA A 36 14.31 -28.48 -10.16
C ALA A 36 15.78 -28.60 -10.57
N SER A 37 16.71 -28.48 -9.61
CA SER A 37 18.14 -28.62 -9.90
C SER A 37 18.52 -30.02 -10.41
N LEU A 38 17.89 -31.07 -9.87
CA LEU A 38 18.08 -32.45 -10.35
C LEU A 38 17.53 -32.63 -11.77
N VAL A 39 16.32 -32.11 -12.05
CA VAL A 39 15.72 -32.18 -13.39
C VAL A 39 16.59 -31.45 -14.41
N VAL A 40 17.10 -30.26 -14.07
CA VAL A 40 18.00 -29.50 -14.95
C VAL A 40 19.31 -30.25 -15.20
N MET A 41 19.92 -30.84 -14.16
CA MET A 41 21.14 -31.62 -14.33
C MET A 41 20.92 -32.85 -15.21
N MET A 42 19.85 -33.61 -14.96
CA MET A 42 19.51 -34.80 -15.74
C MET A 42 19.21 -34.45 -17.20
N GLY A 43 18.59 -33.29 -17.46
CA GLY A 43 18.29 -32.84 -18.82
C GLY A 43 19.53 -32.39 -19.61
N VAL A 44 20.53 -31.79 -18.96
CA VAL A 44 21.70 -31.22 -19.66
C VAL A 44 22.88 -32.20 -19.70
N TRP A 45 23.18 -32.88 -18.59
CA TRP A 45 24.38 -33.73 -18.47
C TRP A 45 24.07 -35.23 -18.43
N GLN A 46 22.83 -35.64 -18.14
CA GLN A 46 22.43 -37.04 -17.97
C GLN A 46 23.24 -37.84 -16.92
N ALA A 47 24.08 -37.18 -16.13
CA ALA A 47 24.89 -37.76 -15.06
C ALA A 47 24.77 -36.90 -13.79
N ILE A 48 24.81 -37.54 -12.62
CA ILE A 48 24.74 -36.86 -11.32
C ILE A 48 26.16 -36.63 -10.81
N ASP A 49 26.64 -35.40 -11.00
CA ASP A 49 27.94 -34.93 -10.49
C ASP A 49 27.75 -33.92 -9.35
N ALA A 50 28.85 -33.59 -8.66
CA ALA A 50 28.90 -32.53 -7.64
C ALA A 50 28.41 -31.15 -8.15
N ARG A 51 28.33 -30.95 -9.47
CA ARG A 51 27.77 -29.75 -10.13
C ARG A 51 26.30 -29.51 -9.77
N VAL A 52 25.54 -30.55 -9.42
CA VAL A 52 24.15 -30.42 -8.92
C VAL A 52 24.07 -29.48 -7.73
N LEU A 53 25.06 -29.51 -6.83
CA LEU A 53 25.05 -28.68 -5.63
C LEU A 53 25.18 -27.19 -5.98
N VAL A 54 26.00 -26.85 -6.97
CA VAL A 54 26.14 -25.48 -7.47
C VAL A 54 24.84 -25.01 -8.11
N LEU A 55 24.22 -25.85 -8.95
CA LEU A 55 22.92 -25.55 -9.56
C LEU A 55 21.82 -25.39 -8.51
N PHE A 56 21.82 -26.23 -7.48
CA PHE A 56 20.87 -26.15 -6.38
C PHE A 56 20.96 -24.82 -5.63
N VAL A 57 22.18 -24.41 -5.23
CA VAL A 57 22.40 -23.12 -4.56
C VAL A 57 21.97 -21.95 -5.45
N PHE A 58 22.27 -22.02 -6.75
CA PHE A 58 21.84 -21.01 -7.71
C PHE A 58 20.30 -20.93 -7.84
N CYS A 59 19.62 -22.07 -8.00
CA CYS A 59 18.16 -22.13 -8.01
C CYS A 59 17.54 -21.60 -6.72
N LEU A 60 18.17 -21.86 -5.57
CA LEU A 60 17.71 -21.39 -4.27
C LEU A 60 17.85 -19.86 -4.16
N ALA A 61 18.99 -19.30 -4.58
CA ALA A 61 19.20 -17.84 -4.62
C ALA A 61 18.16 -17.15 -5.52
N ILE A 62 17.88 -17.73 -6.70
CA ILE A 62 16.83 -17.24 -7.59
C ILE A 62 15.45 -17.29 -6.92
N ALA A 63 15.12 -18.43 -6.29
CA ALA A 63 13.84 -18.58 -5.61
C ALA A 63 13.66 -17.55 -4.48
N GLU A 64 14.71 -17.25 -3.72
CA GLU A 64 14.69 -16.20 -2.71
C GLU A 64 14.47 -14.82 -3.33
N LEU A 65 15.20 -14.48 -4.39
CA LEU A 65 15.03 -13.21 -5.10
C LEU A 65 13.59 -13.03 -5.60
N PHE A 66 12.99 -14.07 -6.20
CA PHE A 66 11.61 -14.03 -6.65
C PHE A 66 10.62 -13.77 -5.51
N ILE A 67 10.82 -14.38 -4.35
CA ILE A 67 9.95 -14.17 -3.18
C ILE A 67 10.08 -12.72 -2.68
N GLN A 68 11.29 -12.19 -2.61
CA GLN A 68 11.54 -10.82 -2.18
C GLN A 68 10.92 -9.79 -3.15
N ILE A 69 11.11 -9.97 -4.45
CA ILE A 69 10.52 -9.09 -5.48
C ILE A 69 8.99 -9.14 -5.40
N ARG A 70 8.41 -10.34 -5.39
CA ARG A 70 6.96 -10.52 -5.33
C ARG A 70 6.37 -9.92 -4.05
N TRP A 71 7.02 -10.10 -2.91
CA TRP A 71 6.63 -9.45 -1.66
C TRP A 71 6.61 -7.92 -1.82
N ARG A 72 7.68 -7.34 -2.40
CA ARG A 72 7.79 -5.90 -2.62
C ARG A 72 6.72 -5.34 -3.55
N LEU A 73 6.41 -6.04 -4.65
CA LEU A 73 5.37 -5.63 -5.59
C LEU A 73 3.99 -5.61 -4.95
N THR A 74 3.70 -6.53 -4.03
CA THR A 74 2.38 -6.59 -3.37
C THR A 74 2.20 -5.63 -2.18
N LEU A 75 3.28 -5.04 -1.68
CA LEU A 75 3.22 -4.03 -0.62
C LEU A 75 2.58 -2.73 -1.10
N ALA A 76 2.90 -2.30 -2.33
CA ALA A 76 2.34 -1.11 -2.93
C ALA A 76 0.85 -1.30 -3.24
N CYS A 77 0.02 -0.32 -2.90
CA CYS A 77 -1.40 -0.37 -3.20
C CYS A 77 -1.64 -0.26 -4.71
N PRO A 78 -2.36 -1.20 -5.36
CA PRO A 78 -2.61 -1.12 -6.80
C PRO A 78 -3.52 0.07 -7.16
N PHE A 79 -4.45 0.42 -6.27
CA PHE A 79 -5.44 1.48 -6.48
C PHE A 79 -4.82 2.89 -6.35
N CYS A 80 -4.34 3.26 -5.16
CA CYS A 80 -3.83 4.61 -4.91
C CYS A 80 -2.31 4.76 -5.11
N GLY A 81 -1.55 3.67 -5.24
CA GLY A 81 -0.09 3.73 -5.39
C GLY A 81 0.68 3.99 -4.10
N PHE A 82 0.01 3.99 -2.95
CA PHE A 82 0.66 4.15 -1.65
C PHE A 82 1.62 2.97 -1.37
N ASP A 83 2.91 3.25 -1.18
CA ASP A 83 3.92 2.30 -0.73
C ASP A 83 4.32 2.62 0.73
N PRO A 84 3.99 1.77 1.72
CA PRO A 84 4.33 2.01 3.12
C PRO A 84 5.84 2.02 3.35
N VAL A 85 6.62 1.26 2.57
CA VAL A 85 8.08 1.22 2.71
C VAL A 85 8.68 2.55 2.25
N LEU A 86 8.14 3.13 1.18
CA LEU A 86 8.56 4.45 0.72
C LEU A 86 8.12 5.53 1.69
N TYR A 87 6.90 5.45 2.25
CA TYR A 87 6.40 6.43 3.21
C TYR A 87 7.26 6.54 4.48
N ILE A 88 7.78 5.42 4.98
CA ILE A 88 8.68 5.42 6.14
C ILE A 88 10.03 6.08 5.80
N LYS A 89 10.52 5.93 4.56
CA LYS A 89 11.81 6.47 4.12
C LYS A 89 11.72 7.94 3.71
N ASP A 90 10.71 8.28 2.91
CA ASP A 90 10.46 9.61 2.38
C ASP A 90 8.94 9.80 2.20
N PRO A 91 8.28 10.48 3.15
CA PRO A 91 6.84 10.70 3.09
C PRO A 91 6.45 11.66 1.95
N GLN A 92 7.33 12.56 1.53
CA GLN A 92 7.04 13.52 0.47
C GLN A 92 6.96 12.82 -0.89
N GLN A 93 7.92 11.93 -1.18
CA GLN A 93 7.88 11.12 -2.40
C GLN A 93 6.68 10.17 -2.44
N ALA A 94 6.33 9.56 -1.30
CA ALA A 94 5.15 8.71 -1.22
C ALA A 94 3.87 9.52 -1.52
N ALA A 95 3.75 10.74 -0.97
CA ALA A 95 2.63 11.62 -1.25
C ALA A 95 2.58 12.04 -2.74
N ALA A 96 3.72 12.35 -3.36
CA ALA A 96 3.81 12.71 -4.76
C ALA A 96 3.28 11.58 -5.67
N LYS A 97 3.69 10.32 -5.43
CA LYS A 97 3.20 9.16 -6.20
C LYS A 97 1.70 8.95 -6.07
N VAL A 98 1.16 9.14 -4.87
CA VAL A 98 -0.28 9.04 -4.63
C VAL A 98 -1.03 10.15 -5.37
N ARG A 99 -0.52 11.39 -5.36
CA ARG A 99 -1.13 12.52 -6.08
C ARG A 99 -1.24 12.24 -7.58
N VAL A 100 -0.16 11.80 -8.21
CA VAL A 100 -0.14 11.45 -9.65
C VAL A 100 -1.18 10.38 -9.98
N LYS A 101 -1.26 9.30 -9.19
CA LYS A 101 -2.29 8.27 -9.42
C LYS A 101 -3.70 8.76 -9.18
N LEU A 102 -3.90 9.65 -8.22
CA LEU A 102 -5.22 10.19 -7.89
C LEU A 102 -5.68 11.17 -8.97
N GLU A 103 -4.77 11.96 -9.55
CA GLU A 103 -5.04 12.80 -10.72
C GLU A 103 -5.49 11.94 -11.92
N LEU A 104 -4.75 10.88 -12.25
CA LEU A 104 -5.16 9.91 -13.26
C LEU A 104 -6.53 9.28 -12.94
N ALA A 105 -6.78 8.95 -11.67
CA ALA A 105 -8.04 8.37 -11.26
C ALA A 105 -9.22 9.37 -11.27
N LYS A 106 -8.97 10.68 -11.21
CA LYS A 106 -10.02 11.71 -11.36
C LYS A 106 -10.52 11.77 -12.80
N GLU A 107 -9.64 11.58 -13.77
CA GLU A 107 -10.00 11.51 -15.19
C GLU A 107 -10.86 10.26 -15.46
N SER A 108 -10.54 9.14 -14.81
CA SER A 108 -11.30 7.89 -14.89
C SER A 108 -12.08 7.60 -13.60
N THR A 109 -13.22 8.25 -13.39
CA THR A 109 -14.08 8.13 -12.18
C THR A 109 -14.45 6.69 -11.78
N ALA A 110 -14.31 5.73 -12.70
CA ALA A 110 -14.63 4.32 -12.50
C ALA A 110 -13.64 3.56 -11.58
N LEU A 111 -12.37 3.94 -11.51
CA LEU A 111 -11.35 3.10 -10.86
C LEU A 111 -11.55 2.97 -9.33
N LEU A 112 -11.91 4.08 -8.67
CA LEU A 112 -12.11 4.11 -7.22
C LEU A 112 -13.53 3.71 -6.81
N SER A 113 -14.53 4.05 -7.64
CA SER A 113 -15.93 3.73 -7.35
C SER A 113 -16.24 2.25 -7.48
N ALA A 114 -15.67 1.57 -8.49
CA ALA A 114 -15.92 0.15 -8.74
C ALA A 114 -15.43 -0.78 -7.61
N HIS A 115 -14.41 -0.36 -6.85
CA HIS A 115 -13.82 -1.18 -5.79
C HIS A 115 -14.23 -0.75 -4.38
N ASN A 116 -15.10 0.26 -4.26
CA ASN A 116 -15.52 0.77 -2.97
C ASN A 116 -16.36 -0.28 -2.21
N PRO A 117 -15.90 -0.82 -1.07
CA PRO A 117 -16.64 -1.82 -0.31
C PRO A 117 -17.88 -1.25 0.40
N TRP A 118 -18.02 0.08 0.47
CA TRP A 118 -19.07 0.78 1.22
C TRP A 118 -20.26 1.21 0.37
N THR A 119 -20.44 0.67 -0.84
CA THR A 119 -21.61 0.98 -1.68
C THR A 119 -22.94 0.64 -1.03
N HIS A 120 -22.96 -0.34 -0.12
CA HIS A 120 -24.14 -0.75 0.63
C HIS A 120 -24.47 0.17 1.82
N LEU A 121 -23.56 1.08 2.20
CA LEU A 121 -23.79 2.00 3.31
C LEU A 121 -24.63 3.18 2.83
N ALA A 122 -25.71 3.50 3.54
CA ALA A 122 -26.49 4.69 3.28
C ALA A 122 -25.59 5.94 3.38
N PRO A 123 -25.70 6.91 2.44
CA PRO A 123 -24.90 8.12 2.49
C PRO A 123 -25.11 8.83 3.82
N LEU A 124 -24.01 9.07 4.54
CA LEU A 124 -24.05 9.79 5.81
C LEU A 124 -24.67 11.16 5.56
N ARG A 125 -25.87 11.38 6.10
CA ARG A 125 -26.54 12.68 6.09
C ARG A 125 -25.61 13.64 6.84
N LYS A 126 -24.90 14.51 6.12
CA LYS A 126 -23.99 15.50 6.70
C LYS A 126 -24.82 16.33 7.68
N LYS A 127 -24.65 16.10 8.99
CA LYS A 127 -25.29 16.92 10.01
C LYS A 127 -24.62 18.29 9.95
N SER A 128 -25.21 19.21 9.19
CA SER A 128 -24.84 20.62 9.12
C SER A 128 -24.96 21.20 10.53
N ARG A 129 -23.91 21.10 11.34
CA ARG A 129 -23.93 21.49 12.76
C ARG A 129 -22.74 22.36 13.15
N ARG A 130 -22.14 23.07 12.19
CA ARG A 130 -20.92 23.85 12.45
C ARG A 130 -20.77 25.18 11.70
N ASN A 131 -21.82 25.70 11.06
CA ASN A 131 -21.77 27.09 10.58
C ASN A 131 -22.26 28.07 11.65
N ASN A 132 -23.24 27.71 12.49
CA ASN A 132 -23.82 28.67 13.45
C ASN A 132 -23.00 28.89 14.74
N LEU A 133 -22.07 27.99 15.10
CA LEU A 133 -21.30 28.14 16.35
C LEU A 133 -20.06 29.03 16.20
N GLY A 134 -19.63 29.31 14.96
CA GLY A 134 -18.48 30.17 14.66
C GLY A 134 -18.84 31.64 14.45
N GLU A 135 -20.05 31.94 13.96
CA GLU A 135 -20.53 33.31 13.80
C GLU A 135 -20.75 34.01 15.15
N MET A 136 -21.34 33.32 16.14
CA MET A 136 -21.55 33.90 17.48
C MET A 136 -20.23 34.23 18.20
N ALA A 137 -19.16 33.47 17.99
CA ALA A 137 -17.85 33.72 18.60
C ALA A 137 -17.06 34.86 17.92
N ARG A 138 -17.51 35.33 16.74
CA ARG A 138 -16.85 36.40 15.99
C ARG A 138 -17.49 37.77 16.26
N GLU A 139 -18.78 37.81 16.58
CA GLU A 139 -19.45 39.05 17.00
C GLU A 139 -18.99 39.52 18.39
N GLU A 140 -18.78 38.60 19.34
CA GLU A 140 -18.34 38.96 20.71
C GLU A 140 -16.94 39.62 20.74
N LYS A 141 -16.06 39.27 19.79
CA LYS A 141 -14.73 39.89 19.70
C LYS A 141 -14.71 41.27 19.03
N ILE A 142 -15.76 41.65 18.29
CA ILE A 142 -15.82 42.93 17.57
C ILE A 142 -16.43 44.02 18.46
N SER A 143 -17.30 43.66 19.43
CA SER A 143 -17.86 44.62 20.40
C SER A 143 -16.84 45.14 21.41
N ASP A 144 -15.84 44.35 21.79
CA ASP A 144 -14.84 44.75 22.81
C ASP A 144 -13.76 45.71 22.30
N SER A 145 -13.52 45.81 20.99
CA SER A 145 -12.45 46.67 20.44
C SER A 145 -12.84 48.13 20.17
N THR A 146 -14.09 48.53 20.47
CA THR A 146 -14.64 49.86 20.05
C THR A 146 -14.82 50.84 21.21
N SER A 147 -14.17 50.64 22.36
CA SER A 147 -14.18 51.63 23.44
C SER A 147 -12.78 51.94 23.97
N LEU A 148 -12.10 52.89 23.34
CA LEU A 148 -11.11 53.72 24.04
C LEU A 148 -11.30 55.20 23.67
N PRO A 149 -11.07 56.10 24.64
CA PRO A 149 -11.73 57.39 24.74
C PRO A 149 -11.02 58.49 23.96
N SER A 150 -11.83 59.35 23.36
CA SER A 150 -11.50 60.73 23.05
C SER A 150 -11.15 61.47 24.35
N SER A 151 -9.91 61.94 24.54
CA SER A 151 -9.63 63.17 25.29
C SER A 151 -8.15 63.52 25.37
N GLN A 152 -7.83 64.72 24.84
CA GLN A 152 -7.00 65.78 25.43
C GLN A 152 -5.51 65.47 25.69
N ILE A 153 -4.51 66.27 25.29
CA ILE A 153 -4.36 67.73 25.10
C ILE A 153 -3.36 67.97 23.97
#